data_AF-A0A353F8D6-F1
#
_entry.id   AF-A0A353F8D6-F1
#
_cell.length_a   1.000
_cell.length_b   1.000
_cell.length_c   1.000
_cell.angle_alpha   90.00
_cell.angle_beta   90.00
_cell.angle_gamma   90.00
#
_symmetry.space_group_name_H-M   'P 1'
#
loop_
_entity.id
_entity.type
_entity.pdbx_description
1 polymer ?
#
loop_
_entity_poly.entity_id
_entity_poly.type
_entity_poly.pdbx_seq_one_letter_code
_entity_poly.pdbx_strand_id
1 'polypeptide(L)'
;MKVTKTTNSRISQANLENPAFGTQFSDHMLMCEYRNGSWEEPEIMPFGPISFTPALHTLHYGQALFEGQKAYFMKDGRVGIFRPDANAERLNHSARRMFMPEFPADWFVDGLKQLVSLDKEWIPKNEGCALYLRPFMFGSSEFVAARPSEKYTMC
;
A
#
# COMPACT_ATOMS: atom_id res chain seq x y z
N MET A 1 11.25 8.88 -6.12
CA MET A 1 10.05 8.74 -5.26
C MET A 1 9.91 10.00 -4.45
N LYS A 2 8.83 10.75 -4.67
CA LYS A 2 8.52 11.95 -3.91
C LYS A 2 8.03 11.59 -2.51
N VAL A 3 8.40 12.35 -1.48
CA VAL A 3 7.95 12.12 -0.10
C VAL A 3 7.38 13.41 0.47
N THR A 4 6.10 13.40 0.80
CA THR A 4 5.36 14.48 1.44
C THR A 4 5.02 14.06 2.87
N LYS A 5 5.67 14.65 3.87
CA LYS A 5 5.45 14.31 5.29
C LYS A 5 4.20 14.97 5.85
N THR A 6 3.48 14.30 6.73
CA THR A 6 2.41 14.92 7.52
C THR A 6 2.97 15.98 8.47
N THR A 7 2.21 17.04 8.70
CA THR A 7 2.48 18.01 9.78
C THR A 7 1.74 17.66 11.07
N ASN A 8 0.78 16.73 11.02
CA ASN A 8 -0.07 16.33 12.13
C ASN A 8 -0.04 14.80 12.28
N SER A 9 0.93 14.30 13.04
CA SER A 9 1.00 12.87 13.35
C SER A 9 -0.15 12.46 14.27
N ARG A 10 -0.76 11.30 14.00
CA ARG A 10 -1.85 10.72 14.81
C ARG A 10 -1.37 9.67 15.81
N ILE A 11 -0.05 9.44 15.91
CA ILE A 11 0.49 8.36 16.72
C ILE A 11 0.15 8.49 18.21
N SER A 12 0.03 9.72 18.72
CA SER A 12 -0.35 10.00 20.11
C SER A 12 -1.77 9.55 20.45
N GLN A 13 -2.62 9.33 19.44
CA GLN A 13 -3.99 8.83 19.57
C GLN A 13 -4.08 7.32 19.35
N ALA A 14 -2.98 6.67 18.95
CA ALA A 14 -2.95 5.27 18.60
C ALA A 14 -2.73 4.37 19.83
N ASN A 15 -3.49 3.28 19.92
CA ASN A 15 -3.25 2.20 20.86
C ASN A 15 -2.33 1.16 20.21
N LEU A 16 -1.03 1.25 20.49
CA LEU A 16 0.00 0.31 20.01
C LEU A 16 0.19 -0.90 20.94
N GLU A 17 -0.37 -0.87 22.15
CA GLU A 17 -0.24 -1.96 23.12
C GLU A 17 -1.15 -3.14 22.80
N ASN A 18 -2.40 -2.85 22.44
CA ASN A 18 -3.40 -3.84 22.06
C ASN A 18 -4.26 -3.35 20.87
N PRO A 19 -3.66 -3.19 19.67
CA PRO A 19 -4.40 -2.72 18.50
C PRO A 19 -5.38 -3.78 18.01
N ALA A 20 -6.65 -3.40 17.82
CA ALA A 20 -7.56 -4.20 17.03
C ALA A 20 -7.07 -4.25 15.57
N PHE A 21 -7.08 -5.44 14.97
CA PHE A 21 -6.53 -5.63 13.63
C PHE A 21 -7.27 -4.79 12.58
N GLY A 22 -6.52 -3.97 11.83
CA GLY A 22 -7.05 -3.21 10.69
C GLY A 22 -7.89 -1.98 11.03
N THR A 23 -7.89 -1.51 12.29
CA THR A 23 -8.70 -0.35 12.72
C THR A 23 -7.90 0.94 12.88
N GLN A 24 -6.57 0.85 12.93
CA GLN A 24 -5.65 1.97 13.09
C GLN A 24 -4.64 1.97 11.95
N PHE A 25 -4.39 3.15 11.39
CA PHE A 25 -3.54 3.35 10.22
C PHE A 25 -2.45 4.37 10.55
N SER A 26 -1.26 4.17 10.00
CA SER A 26 -0.13 5.08 10.22
C SER A 26 -0.32 6.43 9.52
N ASP A 27 0.65 7.32 9.64
CA ASP A 27 0.53 8.69 9.19
C ASP A 27 0.62 8.86 7.67
N HIS A 28 1.24 7.91 6.98
CA HIS A 28 1.50 8.00 5.56
C HIS A 28 0.97 6.77 4.80
N MET A 29 0.83 6.94 3.49
CA MET A 29 0.56 5.88 2.52
C MET A 29 1.48 6.07 1.31
N LEU A 30 1.78 4.97 0.63
CA LEU A 30 2.41 5.01 -0.68
C LEU A 30 1.30 5.03 -1.74
N MET A 31 1.49 5.76 -2.83
CA MET A 31 0.64 5.66 -4.01
C MET A 31 1.46 5.73 -5.29
N CYS A 32 0.97 5.06 -6.32
CA CYS A 32 1.48 5.14 -7.68
C CYS A 32 0.33 4.96 -8.66
N GLU A 33 0.29 5.78 -9.70
CA GLU A 33 -0.78 5.74 -10.69
C GLU A 33 -0.25 5.16 -12.01
N TYR A 34 -1.09 4.39 -12.69
CA TYR A 34 -0.84 3.89 -14.04
C TYR A 34 -1.79 4.59 -15.00
N ARG A 35 -1.22 5.28 -16.00
CA ARG A 35 -1.94 5.97 -17.06
C ARG A 35 -1.14 5.93 -18.34
N ASN A 36 -1.83 6.03 -19.48
CA ASN A 36 -1.20 6.09 -20.81
C ASN A 36 -0.20 4.94 -21.08
N GLY A 37 -0.46 3.74 -20.53
CA GLY A 37 0.38 2.57 -20.75
C GLY A 37 1.62 2.46 -19.85
N SER A 38 1.76 3.30 -18.83
CA SER A 38 2.93 3.29 -17.94
C SER A 38 2.60 3.67 -16.50
N TRP A 39 3.40 3.18 -15.56
CA TRP A 39 3.41 3.69 -14.19
C TRP A 39 4.09 5.05 -14.13
N GLU A 40 3.46 5.98 -13.41
CA GLU A 40 4.03 7.28 -13.06
C GLU A 40 4.98 7.14 -11.85
N GLU A 41 5.66 8.22 -11.46
CA GLU A 41 6.57 8.17 -10.32
C GLU A 41 5.80 7.91 -9.00
N PRO A 42 6.21 6.93 -8.16
CA PRO A 42 5.56 6.72 -6.87
C PRO A 42 5.77 7.89 -5.91
N GLU A 43 4.78 8.13 -5.06
CA GLU A 43 4.82 9.13 -3.99
C GLU A 43 4.43 8.50 -2.65
N ILE A 44 5.13 8.88 -1.57
CA ILE A 44 4.67 8.69 -0.20
C ILE A 44 4.05 10.00 0.28
N MET A 45 2.83 9.95 0.78
CA MET A 45 2.06 11.13 1.21
C MET A 45 1.27 10.87 2.48
N PRO A 46 0.70 11.90 3.14
CA PRO A 46 -0.13 11.70 4.31
C PRO A 46 -1.32 10.78 4.01
N PHE A 47 -1.63 9.86 4.92
CA PHE A 47 -2.74 8.94 4.77
C PHE A 47 -4.07 9.69 4.78
N GLY A 48 -4.89 9.48 3.75
CA GLY A 48 -6.13 10.21 3.57
C GLY A 48 -7.05 9.60 2.50
N PRO A 49 -8.21 10.24 2.26
CA PRO A 49 -9.16 9.77 1.27
C PRO A 49 -8.60 9.90 -0.16
N ILE A 50 -9.02 8.98 -1.02
CA ILE A 50 -8.78 9.03 -2.46
C ILE A 50 -10.14 9.28 -3.13
N SER A 51 -10.23 10.29 -3.98
CA SER A 51 -11.49 10.75 -4.57
C SER A 51 -11.78 10.09 -5.91
N PHE A 52 -12.98 9.53 -6.06
CA PHE A 52 -13.50 8.97 -7.31
C PHE A 52 -15.01 9.24 -7.43
N THR A 53 -15.55 9.18 -8.64
CA THR A 53 -16.99 9.14 -8.90
C THR A 53 -17.57 7.76 -8.62
N PRO A 54 -18.91 7.63 -8.50
CA PRO A 54 -19.57 6.33 -8.42
C PRO A 54 -19.32 5.41 -9.61
N ALA A 55 -18.74 5.91 -10.72
CA ALA A 55 -18.39 5.13 -11.89
C ALA A 55 -17.03 4.39 -11.76
N LEU A 56 -16.38 4.42 -10.59
CA LEU A 56 -15.12 3.73 -10.34
C LEU A 56 -15.21 2.24 -10.73
N HIS A 57 -14.41 1.84 -11.73
CA HIS A 57 -14.46 0.51 -12.35
C HIS A 57 -14.41 -0.64 -11.33
N THR A 58 -13.54 -0.52 -10.33
CA THR A 58 -13.40 -1.52 -9.26
C THR A 58 -14.68 -1.76 -8.47
N LEU A 59 -15.54 -0.75 -8.27
CA LEU A 59 -16.80 -0.92 -7.52
C LEU A 59 -17.82 -1.77 -8.27
N HIS A 60 -17.77 -1.77 -9.61
CA HIS A 60 -18.74 -2.47 -10.46
C HIS A 60 -18.25 -3.86 -10.89
N TYR A 61 -16.94 -4.02 -11.10
CA TYR A 61 -16.37 -5.22 -11.71
C TYR A 61 -15.31 -5.91 -10.86
N GLY A 62 -15.00 -5.39 -9.67
CA GLY A 62 -14.09 -6.04 -8.73
C GLY A 62 -12.66 -6.23 -9.24
N GLN A 63 -12.21 -5.44 -10.22
CA GLN A 63 -10.85 -5.52 -10.77
C GLN A 63 -9.83 -4.92 -9.78
N ALA A 64 -9.56 -5.66 -8.72
CA ALA A 64 -8.61 -5.31 -7.67
C ALA A 64 -7.90 -6.55 -7.10
N LEU A 65 -6.74 -6.31 -6.50
CA LEU A 65 -5.91 -7.29 -5.83
C LEU A 65 -5.24 -6.65 -4.61
N PHE A 66 -4.80 -7.47 -3.67
CA PHE A 66 -4.08 -7.00 -2.49
C PHE A 66 -3.05 -8.02 -2.01
N GLU A 67 -2.13 -7.53 -1.20
CA GLU A 67 -1.14 -8.32 -0.50
C GLU A 67 -1.22 -8.11 1.02
N GLY A 68 -0.58 -9.02 1.75
CA GLY A 68 -0.53 -8.99 3.19
C GLY A 68 0.82 -9.43 3.71
N GLN A 69 1.50 -8.54 4.43
CA GLN A 69 2.79 -8.82 5.06
C GLN A 69 2.98 -7.95 6.30
N LYS A 70 4.11 -8.13 6.99
CA LYS A 70 4.36 -7.51 8.30
C LYS A 70 5.76 -6.91 8.37
N ALA A 71 5.86 -5.76 9.04
CA ALA A 71 7.09 -5.17 9.51
C ALA A 71 7.23 -5.39 11.03
N TYR A 72 8.41 -5.83 11.45
CA TYR A 72 8.71 -6.23 12.83
C TYR A 72 9.79 -5.36 13.43
N PHE A 73 9.60 -4.96 14.68
CA PHE A 73 10.65 -4.35 15.48
C PHE A 73 11.56 -5.45 16.06
N MET A 74 12.86 -5.37 15.80
CA MET A 74 13.83 -6.36 16.27
C MET A 74 14.44 -5.93 17.61
N LYS A 75 14.99 -6.90 18.37
CA LYS A 75 15.62 -6.66 19.68
C LYS A 75 16.82 -5.70 19.63
N ASP A 76 17.46 -5.58 18.46
CA ASP A 76 18.60 -4.67 18.23
C ASP A 76 18.18 -3.28 17.71
N GLY A 77 16.88 -2.98 17.70
CA GLY A 77 16.33 -1.69 17.26
C GLY A 77 16.19 -1.53 15.74
N ARG A 78 16.55 -2.56 14.96
CA ARG A 78 16.28 -2.61 13.51
C ARG A 78 14.81 -2.94 13.24
N VAL A 79 14.40 -2.67 12.01
CA VAL A 79 13.08 -3.05 11.48
C VAL A 79 13.29 -4.05 10.35
N GLY A 80 12.53 -5.15 10.36
CA GLY A 80 12.56 -6.16 9.32
C GLY A 80 11.23 -6.32 8.62
N ILE A 81 11.26 -6.46 7.30
CA ILE A 81 10.12 -6.89 6.50
C ILE A 81 10.46 -8.30 5.99
N PHE A 82 9.60 -9.28 6.26
CA PHE A 82 9.88 -10.67 5.91
C PHE A 82 9.50 -10.95 4.45
N ARG A 83 10.50 -11.28 3.62
CA ARG A 83 10.38 -11.70 2.21
C ARG A 83 9.46 -10.81 1.33
N PRO A 84 9.67 -9.48 1.30
CA PRO A 84 8.83 -8.58 0.50
C PRO A 84 8.90 -8.87 -1.00
N ASP A 85 9.99 -9.46 -1.47
CA ASP A 85 10.19 -9.96 -2.83
C ASP A 85 9.15 -11.01 -3.23
N ALA A 86 8.89 -12.00 -2.37
CA ALA A 86 7.91 -13.06 -2.64
C ALA A 86 6.47 -12.52 -2.68
N ASN A 87 6.17 -11.48 -1.89
CA ASN A 87 4.89 -10.79 -1.96
C ASN A 87 4.76 -9.96 -3.25
N ALA A 88 5.83 -9.30 -3.72
CA ALA A 88 5.84 -8.60 -5.00
C ALA A 88 5.59 -9.56 -6.19
N GLU A 89 6.23 -10.73 -6.18
CA GLU A 89 6.00 -11.78 -7.17
C GLU A 89 4.53 -12.24 -7.20
N ARG A 90 3.93 -12.43 -6.02
CA ARG A 90 2.53 -12.85 -5.89
C ARG A 90 1.54 -11.75 -6.29
N LEU A 91 1.86 -10.49 -6.00
CA LEU A 91 1.12 -9.33 -6.51
C LEU A 91 1.07 -9.36 -8.04
N ASN A 92 2.21 -9.51 -8.71
CA ASN A 92 2.28 -9.53 -10.17
C ASN A 92 1.67 -10.79 -10.80
N HIS A 93 1.73 -11.94 -10.11
CA HIS A 93 0.95 -13.12 -10.50
C HIS A 93 -0.55 -12.81 -10.53
N SER A 94 -1.04 -12.13 -9.49
CA SER A 94 -2.45 -11.71 -9.38
C SER A 94 -2.79 -10.65 -10.44
N ALA A 95 -1.89 -9.71 -10.73
CA ALA A 95 -2.08 -8.66 -11.73
C ALA A 95 -2.28 -9.27 -13.13
N ARG A 96 -1.41 -10.21 -13.54
CA ARG A 96 -1.58 -10.96 -14.78
C ARG A 96 -2.92 -11.68 -14.86
N ARG A 97 -3.32 -12.34 -13.76
CA ARG A 97 -4.60 -13.06 -13.70
C ARG A 97 -5.81 -12.15 -13.88
N MET A 98 -5.70 -10.91 -13.42
CA MET A 98 -6.76 -9.90 -13.41
C MET A 98 -6.71 -8.94 -14.61
N PHE A 99 -5.82 -9.16 -15.59
CA PHE A 99 -5.57 -8.23 -16.70
C PHE A 99 -5.23 -6.82 -16.20
N MET A 100 -4.34 -6.73 -15.22
CA MET A 100 -3.81 -5.50 -14.65
C MET A 100 -2.32 -5.37 -14.98
N PRO A 101 -1.77 -4.15 -15.08
CA PRO A 101 -0.34 -3.95 -15.29
C PRO A 101 0.46 -4.50 -14.11
N GLU A 102 1.59 -5.14 -14.40
CA GLU A 102 2.53 -5.55 -13.36
C GLU A 102 3.21 -4.33 -12.75
N PHE A 103 3.36 -4.31 -11.44
CA PHE A 103 4.07 -3.25 -10.72
C PHE A 103 5.56 -3.62 -10.58
N PRO A 104 6.51 -2.70 -10.84
CA PRO A 104 7.93 -3.00 -10.70
C PRO A 104 8.30 -3.50 -9.29
N ALA A 105 8.92 -4.68 -9.20
CA ALA A 105 9.21 -5.31 -7.91
C ALA A 105 10.15 -4.47 -7.03
N ASP A 106 11.13 -3.79 -7.64
CA ASP A 106 12.03 -2.89 -6.89
C ASP A 106 11.28 -1.71 -6.29
N TRP A 107 10.33 -1.12 -7.03
CA TRP A 107 9.49 -0.03 -6.52
C TRP A 107 8.58 -0.50 -5.39
N PHE A 108 8.08 -1.73 -5.45
CA PHE A 108 7.31 -2.34 -4.37
C PHE A 108 8.15 -2.47 -3.10
N VAL A 109 9.31 -3.11 -3.22
CA VAL A 109 10.18 -3.41 -2.07
C VAL A 109 10.75 -2.12 -1.47
N ASP A 110 11.27 -1.22 -2.30
CA ASP A 110 11.89 0.02 -1.81
C ASP A 110 10.85 1.04 -1.34
N GLY A 111 9.68 1.08 -1.96
CA GLY A 111 8.55 1.88 -1.49
C GLY A 111 8.09 1.47 -0.10
N LEU A 112 7.97 0.16 0.15
CA LEU A 112 7.64 -0.35 1.48
C LEU A 112 8.72 -0.07 2.51
N LYS A 113 10.00 -0.24 2.16
CA LYS A 113 11.11 0.11 3.07
C LYS A 113 11.08 1.59 3.44
N GLN A 114 10.87 2.48 2.46
CA GLN A 114 10.80 3.92 2.70
C GLN A 114 9.59 4.31 3.55
N LEU A 115 8.40 3.77 3.25
CA LEU A 115 7.18 4.01 4.02
C LEU A 115 7.34 3.54 5.47
N VAL A 116 7.81 2.31 5.66
CA VAL A 116 8.04 1.73 7.00
C VAL A 116 9.12 2.48 7.77
N SER A 117 10.15 3.00 7.09
CA SER A 117 11.17 3.83 7.73
C SER A 117 10.62 5.19 8.15
N LEU A 118 9.71 5.78 7.36
CA LEU A 118 9.07 7.06 7.68
C LEU A 118 8.13 6.91 8.88
N ASP A 119 7.35 5.82 8.91
CA ASP A 119 6.39 5.50 9.96
C ASP A 119 6.95 4.55 11.03
N LYS A 120 8.27 4.54 11.24
CA LYS A 120 8.95 3.58 12.14
C LYS A 120 8.34 3.54 13.55
N GLU A 121 7.93 4.70 14.08
CA GLU A 121 7.36 4.78 15.44
C GLU A 121 5.99 4.10 15.55
N TRP A 122 5.28 3.88 14.44
CA TRP A 122 4.01 3.14 14.40
C TRP A 122 4.19 1.62 14.55
N ILE A 123 5.42 1.11 14.52
CA ILE A 123 5.68 -0.32 14.65
C ILE A 123 5.64 -0.71 16.13
N PRO A 124 4.70 -1.58 16.56
CA PRO A 124 4.64 -2.02 17.94
C PRO A 124 5.95 -2.71 18.35
N LYS A 125 6.43 -2.40 19.56
CA LYS A 125 7.68 -2.94 20.12
C LYS A 125 7.46 -4.18 21.00
N ASN A 126 6.21 -4.50 21.31
CA ASN A 126 5.83 -5.67 22.09
C ASN A 126 6.09 -6.96 21.32
N GLU A 127 6.55 -7.99 22.02
CA GLU A 127 6.77 -9.30 21.44
C GLU A 127 5.46 -9.89 20.88
N GLY A 128 5.52 -10.46 19.68
CA GLY A 128 4.34 -11.00 18.98
C GLY A 128 3.52 -9.95 18.21
N CYS A 129 3.79 -8.66 18.37
CA CYS A 129 3.14 -7.59 17.61
C CYS A 129 3.95 -7.21 16.35
N ALA A 130 3.28 -6.59 15.39
CA ALA A 130 3.88 -6.14 14.14
C ALA A 130 3.03 -5.03 13.50
N LEU A 131 3.66 -4.21 12.66
CA LEU A 131 2.94 -3.32 11.76
C LEU A 131 2.52 -4.12 10.52
N TYR A 132 1.22 -4.22 10.27
CA TYR A 132 0.71 -4.93 9.10
C TYR A 132 0.74 -4.00 7.87
N LEU A 133 1.30 -4.49 6.77
CA LEU A 133 1.43 -3.79 5.51
C LEU A 133 0.38 -4.34 4.54
N ARG A 134 -0.40 -3.45 3.92
CA ARG A 134 -1.49 -3.77 2.99
C ARG A 134 -1.25 -3.10 1.63
N PRO A 135 -0.33 -3.61 0.80
CA PRO A 135 -0.26 -3.19 -0.59
C PRO A 135 -1.53 -3.61 -1.32
N PHE A 136 -2.09 -2.76 -2.17
CA PHE A 136 -3.22 -3.12 -3.01
C PHE A 136 -3.23 -2.35 -4.33
N MET A 137 -3.78 -2.97 -5.37
CA MET A 137 -3.92 -2.39 -6.68
C MET A 137 -5.37 -2.51 -7.14
N PHE A 138 -5.90 -1.48 -7.79
CA PHE A 138 -7.27 -1.49 -8.28
C PHE A 138 -7.42 -0.71 -9.59
N GLY A 139 -8.39 -1.12 -10.41
CA GLY A 139 -8.78 -0.39 -11.62
C GLY A 139 -9.44 0.95 -11.26
N SER A 140 -8.79 2.05 -11.64
CA SER A 140 -9.18 3.42 -11.30
C SER A 140 -9.79 4.20 -12.46
N SER A 141 -10.16 3.54 -13.56
CA SER A 141 -10.99 4.16 -14.60
C SER A 141 -12.40 4.43 -14.10
N GLU A 142 -13.03 5.48 -14.63
CA GLU A 142 -14.36 5.91 -14.24
C GLU A 142 -15.35 5.67 -15.38
N PHE A 143 -15.76 4.42 -15.53
CA PHE A 143 -16.76 3.99 -16.50
C PHE A 143 -17.46 2.70 -16.02
N VAL A 144 -18.67 2.45 -16.52
CA VAL A 144 -19.42 1.20 -16.29
C VAL A 144 -19.47 0.39 -17.59
N ALA A 145 -18.40 -0.36 -17.84
CA ALA A 145 -18.27 -1.26 -18.98
C ALA A 145 -17.48 -2.52 -18.58
N ALA A 146 -17.95 -3.69 -19.02
CA ALA A 146 -17.34 -4.99 -18.71
C ALA A 146 -16.10 -5.26 -19.58
N ARG A 147 -15.06 -4.44 -19.39
CA ARG A 147 -13.74 -4.54 -20.02
C ARG A 147 -12.67 -4.08 -19.03
N PRO A 148 -11.39 -4.47 -19.19
CA PRO A 148 -10.33 -4.02 -18.29
C PRO A 148 -10.27 -2.49 -18.16
N SER A 149 -9.93 -2.03 -16.96
CA SER A 149 -9.59 -0.64 -16.68
C SER A 149 -8.44 -0.16 -17.59
N GLU A 150 -8.42 1.13 -17.91
CA GLU A 150 -7.32 1.77 -18.64
C GLU A 150 -6.35 2.49 -17.68
N LYS A 151 -6.84 2.79 -16.47
CA LYS A 151 -6.10 3.42 -15.39
C LYS A 151 -6.07 2.50 -14.18
N TYR A 152 -4.97 2.50 -13.44
CA TYR A 152 -4.85 1.72 -12.21
C TYR A 152 -4.17 2.55 -11.13
N THR A 153 -4.44 2.22 -9.88
CA THR A 153 -3.79 2.83 -8.74
C THR A 153 -3.24 1.72 -7.86
N MET A 154 -1.96 1.83 -7.51
CA MET A 154 -1.26 1.00 -6.54
C MET A 154 -1.06 1.82 -5.26
N CYS A 155 -1.40 1.24 -4.11
CA CYS A 155 -1.24 1.84 -2.79
C CYS A 155 -0.57 0.86 -1.81
#